data_AF-M6CR19-F1
#
_entry.id   AF-M6CR19-F1
#
_cell.length_a   1.000
_cell.length_b   1.000
_cell.length_c   1.000
_cell.angle_alpha   90.00
_cell.angle_beta   90.00
_cell.angle_gamma   90.00
#
_symmetry.space_group_name_H-M   'P 1'
#
loop_
_entity.id
_entity.type
_entity.pdbx_description
1 polymer ?
#
loop_
_entity_poly.entity_id
_entity_poly.type
_entity_poly.pdbx_seq_one_letter_code
_entity_poly.pdbx_strand_id
1 'polypeptide(L)'
;MRNKEWIDCPSCGAKNSMLLKSNVTENYSVKGYGFLKITGLNGHFCKVCKDGIFTRKSQNHINSVVAEFKAKKDAQVTIVADLISVDQMAKKLKLSRQSIHKMMTDGKIRYVFVGGIRLPLKKQTLTHKQ
;
A
#
# COMPACT_ATOMS: atom_id res chain seq x y z
N MET A 1 8.74 -11.22 -15.35
CA MET A 1 9.29 -9.87 -15.11
C MET A 1 10.46 -9.98 -14.15
N ARG A 2 11.70 -9.73 -14.61
CA ARG A 2 12.88 -9.74 -13.74
C ARG A 2 12.84 -8.51 -12.83
N ASN A 3 13.14 -8.67 -11.54
CA ASN A 3 13.34 -7.52 -10.67
C ASN A 3 14.59 -6.78 -11.14
N LYS A 4 14.51 -5.45 -11.22
CA LYS A 4 15.68 -4.62 -11.50
C LYS A 4 16.69 -4.81 -10.36
N GLU A 5 17.90 -5.22 -10.70
CA GLU A 5 19.02 -5.24 -9.77
C GLU A 5 19.53 -3.81 -9.63
N TRP A 6 19.57 -3.33 -8.39
CA TRP A 6 20.15 -2.03 -8.07
C TRP A 6 21.57 -2.28 -7.58
N ILE A 7 22.54 -1.79 -8.35
CA ILE A 7 23.97 -1.95 -8.09
C ILE A 7 24.50 -0.66 -7.44
N ASP A 8 24.21 0.48 -8.06
CA ASP A 8 24.58 1.81 -7.58
C ASP A 8 23.43 2.46 -6.79
N CYS A 9 23.77 3.26 -5.77
CA CYS A 9 22.78 3.95 -4.97
C CYS A 9 22.28 5.22 -5.67
N PRO A 10 20.97 5.33 -5.96
CA PRO A 10 20.42 6.53 -6.60
C PRO A 10 20.32 7.73 -5.67
N SER A 11 20.33 7.54 -4.34
CA SER A 11 20.23 8.64 -3.38
C SER A 11 21.57 9.37 -3.17
N CYS A 12 22.66 8.63 -3.00
CA CYS A 12 23.97 9.20 -2.67
C CYS A 12 25.03 9.05 -3.76
N GLY A 13 24.73 8.36 -4.87
CA GLY A 13 25.66 8.13 -5.98
C GLY A 13 26.76 7.11 -5.72
N ALA A 14 26.78 6.45 -4.56
CA ALA A 14 27.79 5.46 -4.22
C ALA A 14 27.70 4.23 -5.14
N LYS A 15 28.82 3.88 -5.79
CA LYS A 15 28.91 2.74 -6.72
C LYS A 15 28.95 1.39 -6.01
N ASN A 16 28.36 0.34 -6.58
CA ASN A 16 28.34 -1.04 -6.05
C ASN A 16 27.97 -1.08 -4.54
N SER A 17 27.01 -0.25 -4.13
CA SER A 17 26.72 0.02 -2.73
C SER A 17 25.37 -0.54 -2.28
N MET A 18 24.51 -0.92 -3.23
CA MET A 18 23.18 -1.45 -2.97
C MET A 18 23.24 -2.95 -2.75
N LEU A 19 22.77 -3.39 -1.59
CA LEU A 19 22.76 -4.80 -1.19
C LEU A 19 21.32 -5.29 -1.09
N LEU A 20 21.02 -6.43 -1.71
CA LEU A 20 19.74 -7.09 -1.54
C LEU A 20 19.63 -7.61 -0.09
N LYS A 21 18.64 -7.11 0.64
CA LYS A 21 18.24 -7.64 1.94
C LYS A 21 16.87 -8.27 1.83
N SER A 22 16.72 -9.45 2.41
CA SER A 22 15.46 -10.19 2.50
C SER A 22 14.97 -10.26 3.94
N ASN A 23 13.66 -10.46 4.10
CA ASN A 23 12.99 -10.60 5.40
C ASN A 23 13.21 -9.43 6.37
N VAL A 24 13.32 -8.22 5.82
CA VAL A 24 13.39 -6.97 6.57
C VAL A 24 12.06 -6.71 7.25
N THR A 25 12.14 -6.15 8.45
CA THR A 25 10.98 -5.72 9.24
C THR A 25 11.06 -4.22 9.44
N GLU A 26 9.97 -3.53 9.13
CA GLU A 26 9.87 -2.08 9.24
C GLU A 26 8.66 -1.66 10.07
N ASN A 27 8.82 -0.57 10.82
CA ASN A 27 7.73 0.06 11.55
C ASN A 27 7.23 1.27 10.74
N TYR A 28 6.02 1.16 10.20
CA TYR A 28 5.36 2.22 9.46
C TYR A 28 4.52 3.09 10.39
N SER A 29 4.79 4.40 10.38
CA SER A 29 3.86 5.37 10.96
C SER A 29 2.78 5.72 9.94
N VAL A 30 1.55 5.29 10.22
CA VAL A 30 0.39 5.58 9.38
C VAL A 30 -0.32 6.79 9.98
N LYS A 31 -0.17 7.95 9.33
CA LYS A 31 -0.75 9.23 9.78
C LYS A 31 -2.25 9.09 10.10
N GLY A 32 -2.62 9.36 11.34
CA GLY A 32 -4.00 9.27 11.84
C GLY A 32 -4.47 7.87 12.26
N TYR A 33 -3.63 6.84 12.11
CA TYR A 33 -3.99 5.44 12.43
C TYR A 33 -3.03 4.75 13.41
N GLY A 34 -1.83 5.31 13.59
CA GLY A 34 -0.80 4.79 14.51
C GLY A 34 0.31 4.02 13.80
N PHE A 35 1.01 3.17 14.55
CA PHE A 35 2.16 2.42 14.07
C PHE A 35 1.78 1.01 13.63
N LEU A 36 2.38 0.55 12.55
CA LEU A 36 2.16 -0.77 11.95
C LEU A 36 3.50 -1.42 11.66
N LYS A 37 3.75 -2.57 12.30
CA LYS A 37 4.94 -3.38 12.04
C LYS A 37 4.67 -4.31 10.85
N ILE A 38 5.49 -4.21 9.81
CA ILE A 38 5.39 -5.03 8.59
C ILE A 38 6.67 -5.87 8.46
N THR A 39 6.50 -7.19 8.38
CA THR A 39 7.60 -8.17 8.30
C THR A 39 7.70 -8.76 6.88
N GLY A 40 8.79 -9.46 6.56
CA GLY A 40 8.92 -10.18 5.30
C GLY A 40 9.18 -9.30 4.07
N LEU A 41 9.78 -8.12 4.29
CA LEU A 41 10.08 -7.17 3.22
C LEU A 41 11.44 -7.46 2.57
N ASN A 42 11.50 -7.31 1.27
CA ASN A 42 12.69 -7.49 0.46
C ASN A 42 12.97 -6.19 -0.29
N GLY A 43 14.22 -5.75 -0.27
CA GLY A 43 14.64 -4.49 -0.88
C GLY A 43 16.14 -4.43 -1.08
N HIS A 44 16.58 -3.47 -1.87
CA HIS A 44 18.00 -3.15 -2.02
C HIS A 44 18.30 -1.96 -1.13
N PHE A 45 19.31 -2.06 -0.27
CA PHE A 45 19.68 -1.02 0.69
C PHE A 45 21.14 -0.62 0.49
N CYS A 46 21.39 0.68 0.46
CA CYS A 46 22.72 1.22 0.35
C CYS A 46 23.49 1.00 1.66
N LYS A 47 24.70 0.44 1.57
CA LYS A 47 25.59 0.30 2.73
C LYS A 47 26.12 1.65 3.27
N VAL A 48 26.11 2.70 2.45
CA VAL A 48 26.67 4.02 2.79
C VAL A 48 25.62 4.91 3.44
N CYS A 49 24.57 5.32 2.71
CA CYS A 49 23.54 6.23 3.22
C CYS A 49 22.38 5.51 3.93
N LYS A 50 22.35 4.17 3.92
CA LYS A 50 21.28 3.33 4.50
C LYS A 50 19.91 3.46 3.82
N ASP A 51 19.76 4.31 2.80
CA ASP A 51 18.53 4.36 2.00
C ASP A 51 18.26 3.04 1.30
N GLY A 52 16.98 2.72 1.15
CA GLY A 52 16.52 1.48 0.58
C GLY A 52 15.39 1.65 -0.43
N ILE A 53 15.39 0.77 -1.42
CA ILE A 53 14.31 0.63 -2.38
C ILE A 53 13.73 -0.77 -2.22
N PHE A 54 12.48 -0.84 -1.78
CA PHE A 54 11.76 -2.11 -1.71
C PHE A 54 11.49 -2.68 -3.10
N THR A 55 11.53 -4.01 -3.19
CA THR A 55 11.09 -4.70 -4.40
C THR A 55 9.60 -4.43 -4.65
N ARG A 56 9.16 -4.55 -5.91
CA ARG A 56 7.74 -4.36 -6.25
C ARG A 56 6.80 -5.27 -5.45
N LYS A 57 7.22 -6.51 -5.19
CA LYS A 57 6.45 -7.45 -4.36
C LYS A 57 6.26 -6.93 -2.94
N SER A 58 7.34 -6.45 -2.33
CA SER A 58 7.30 -5.89 -0.98
C SER A 58 6.54 -4.57 -0.93
N GLN A 59 6.68 -3.70 -1.94
CA GLN A 59 5.89 -2.47 -2.01
C GLN A 59 4.39 -2.75 -2.11
N ASN A 60 3.98 -3.72 -2.93
CA ASN A 60 2.59 -4.13 -3.03
C ASN A 60 2.09 -4.72 -1.69
N HIS A 61 2.92 -5.51 -1.01
CA HIS A 61 2.60 -6.05 0.30
C HIS A 61 2.42 -4.93 1.34
N ILE A 62 3.34 -3.96 1.40
CA ILE A 62 3.24 -2.78 2.26
C ILE A 62 1.92 -2.05 2.01
N ASN A 63 1.62 -1.75 0.75
CA ASN A 63 0.38 -1.04 0.38
C ASN A 63 -0.86 -1.81 0.85
N SER A 64 -0.89 -3.13 0.64
CA SER A 64 -1.99 -4.00 1.08
C SER A 64 -2.17 -4.00 2.59
N VAL A 65 -1.09 -4.19 3.34
CA VAL A 65 -1.13 -4.27 4.81
C VAL A 65 -1.53 -2.92 5.42
N VAL A 66 -1.01 -1.81 4.87
CA VAL A 66 -1.41 -0.46 5.28
C VAL A 66 -2.88 -0.17 4.96
N ALA A 67 -3.35 -0.55 3.76
CA ALA A 67 -4.73 -0.34 3.36
C ALA A 67 -5.71 -1.12 4.26
N GLU A 68 -5.38 -2.37 4.56
CA GLU A 68 -6.16 -3.21 5.47
C GLU A 68 -6.17 -2.66 6.91
N PHE A 69 -5.02 -2.21 7.40
CA PHE A 69 -4.92 -1.59 8.72
C PHE A 69 -5.83 -0.37 8.85
N LYS A 70 -5.82 0.51 7.83
CA LYS A 70 -6.75 1.65 7.77
C LYS A 70 -8.21 1.20 7.73
N ALA A 71 -8.53 0.23 6.87
CA ALA A 71 -9.89 -0.27 6.71
C ALA A 71 -10.47 -0.86 8.00
N LYS A 72 -9.66 -1.58 8.80
CA LYS A 72 -10.08 -2.12 10.10
C LYS A 72 -10.36 -1.04 11.13
N LYS A 73 -9.55 0.02 11.16
CA LYS A 73 -9.74 1.17 12.05
C LYS A 73 -10.95 2.02 11.63
N ASP A 74 -11.08 2.28 10.33
CA ASP A 74 -12.20 3.01 9.76
C ASP A 74 -13.54 2.29 9.98
N ALA A 75 -13.55 0.96 9.95
CA ALA A 75 -14.76 0.16 10.20
C ALA A 75 -15.40 0.42 11.57
N GLN A 76 -14.62 0.89 12.56
CA GLN A 76 -15.14 1.19 13.90
C GLN A 76 -15.90 2.51 13.97
N VAL A 77 -15.66 3.42 13.01
CA VAL A 77 -16.17 4.81 13.05
C VAL A 77 -17.03 5.17 11.84
N THR A 78 -17.01 4.37 10.78
CA THR A 78 -17.69 4.69 9.53
C THR A 78 -19.16 4.33 9.58
N ILE A 79 -20.01 5.27 9.19
CA ILE A 79 -21.47 5.09 9.11
C ILE A 79 -21.82 4.35 7.81
N VAL A 80 -22.79 3.43 7.87
CA VAL A 80 -23.22 2.61 6.71
C VAL A 80 -23.65 3.47 5.51
N ALA A 81 -24.25 4.64 5.75
CA ALA A 81 -24.70 5.56 4.70
C ALA A 81 -23.55 6.12 3.83
N ASP A 82 -22.32 6.10 4.33
CA ASP A 82 -21.12 6.54 3.59
C ASP A 82 -20.50 5.45 2.74
N LEU A 83 -21.11 4.26 2.68
CA LEU A 83 -20.62 3.12 1.91
C LEU A 83 -21.36 3.01 0.57
N ILE A 84 -20.67 2.48 -0.44
CA ILE A 84 -21.28 2.08 -1.70
C ILE A 84 -20.84 0.67 -2.08
N SER A 85 -21.62 0.00 -2.92
CA SER A 85 -21.20 -1.31 -3.42
C SER A 85 -20.02 -1.18 -4.39
N VAL A 86 -19.27 -2.28 -4.53
CA VAL A 86 -18.17 -2.37 -5.52
C VAL A 86 -18.69 -2.11 -6.94
N ASP A 87 -19.90 -2.54 -7.26
CA ASP A 87 -20.53 -2.29 -8.57
C ASP A 87 -20.84 -0.82 -8.81
N GLN A 88 -21.38 -0.14 -7.80
CA GLN A 88 -21.65 1.29 -7.89
C GLN A 88 -20.35 2.09 -8.05
N MET A 89 -19.29 1.69 -7.33
CA MET A 89 -17.97 2.30 -7.50
C MET A 89 -17.38 2.03 -8.90
N ALA A 90 -17.51 0.79 -9.39
CA ALA A 90 -17.07 0.40 -10.72
C ALA A 90 -17.75 1.25 -11.81
N LYS A 91 -19.08 1.42 -11.72
CA LYS A 91 -19.84 2.30 -12.62
C LYS A 91 -19.39 3.76 -12.51
N LYS A 92 -19.21 4.27 -11.29
CA LYS A 92 -18.78 5.66 -11.03
C LYS A 92 -17.41 5.97 -11.62
N LEU A 93 -16.46 5.05 -11.49
CA LEU A 93 -15.09 5.22 -12.00
C LEU A 93 -14.90 4.71 -13.44
N LYS A 94 -15.94 4.13 -14.05
CA LYS A 94 -15.87 3.47 -15.37
C LYS A 94 -14.77 2.41 -15.43
N LEU A 95 -14.64 1.62 -14.37
CA LEU A 95 -13.67 0.53 -14.23
C LEU A 95 -14.37 -0.81 -14.00
N SER A 96 -13.67 -1.91 -14.23
CA SER A 96 -14.19 -3.24 -13.89
C SER A 96 -14.21 -3.45 -12.37
N ARG A 97 -15.06 -4.37 -11.89
CA ARG A 97 -15.10 -4.78 -10.47
C ARG A 97 -13.73 -5.27 -9.97
N GLN A 98 -13.02 -6.02 -10.80
CA GLN A 98 -11.69 -6.54 -10.48
C GLN A 98 -10.69 -5.41 -10.28
N SER A 99 -10.74 -4.37 -11.11
CA SER A 99 -9.93 -3.17 -10.94
C SER A 99 -10.24 -2.45 -9.63
N ILE A 100 -11.51 -2.36 -9.23
CA ILE A 100 -11.88 -1.79 -7.92
C ILE A 100 -11.27 -2.59 -6.77
N HIS A 101 -11.43 -3.92 -6.77
CA HIS A 101 -10.81 -4.77 -5.74
C HIS A 101 -9.29 -4.62 -5.69
N LYS A 102 -8.64 -4.55 -6.86
CA LYS A 102 -7.20 -4.30 -6.95
C LYS A 102 -6.84 -2.93 -6.36
N MET A 103 -7.57 -1.88 -6.70
CA MET A 103 -7.33 -0.54 -6.16
C MET A 103 -7.58 -0.45 -4.66
N MET A 104 -8.52 -1.22 -4.11
CA MET A 104 -8.72 -1.35 -2.67
C MET A 104 -7.50 -2.02 -2.01
N THR A 105 -7.03 -3.14 -2.56
CA THR A 105 -5.82 -3.82 -2.08
C THR A 105 -4.58 -2.93 -2.20
N ASP A 106 -4.44 -2.17 -3.28
CA ASP A 106 -3.33 -1.25 -3.48
C ASP A 106 -3.43 0.03 -2.61
N GLY A 107 -4.51 0.19 -1.84
CA GLY A 107 -4.75 1.36 -0.99
C GLY A 107 -5.12 2.66 -1.74
N LYS A 108 -5.45 2.57 -3.03
CA LYS A 108 -5.89 3.70 -3.87
C LYS A 108 -7.35 4.08 -3.65
N ILE A 109 -8.17 3.11 -3.24
CA ILE A 109 -9.56 3.30 -2.85
C ILE A 109 -9.68 2.95 -1.38
N ARG A 110 -10.19 3.88 -0.58
CA ARG A 110 -10.51 3.62 0.83
C ARG A 110 -11.74 2.75 0.93
N TYR A 111 -11.68 1.81 1.86
CA TYR A 111 -12.74 0.85 2.11
C TYR A 111 -12.78 0.49 3.58
N VAL A 112 -13.86 -0.16 3.99
CA VAL A 112 -14.05 -0.72 5.33
C VAL A 112 -14.52 -2.16 5.24
N PHE A 113 -14.44 -2.88 6.36
CA PHE A 113 -15.03 -4.19 6.51
C PHE A 113 -16.40 -4.08 7.19
N VAL A 114 -17.43 -4.64 6.56
CA VAL A 114 -18.77 -4.77 7.15
C VAL A 114 -19.22 -6.21 6.97
N GLY A 115 -19.52 -6.94 8.04
CA GLY A 115 -20.00 -8.34 7.93
C GLY A 115 -19.09 -9.26 7.11
N GLY A 116 -17.77 -9.05 7.15
CA GLY A 116 -16.78 -9.84 6.39
C GLY A 116 -16.61 -9.44 4.91
N ILE A 117 -17.43 -8.52 4.39
CA ILE A 117 -17.27 -7.98 3.03
C ILE A 117 -16.56 -6.63 3.04
N ARG A 118 -15.82 -6.34 1.96
CA ARG A 118 -15.11 -5.07 1.77
C ARG A 118 -15.97 -4.10 0.97
N LEU A 119 -16.30 -2.96 1.58
CA LEU A 119 -17.12 -1.93 0.95
C LEU A 119 -16.33 -0.63 0.80
N PRO A 120 -16.23 -0.06 -0.41
CA PRO A 120 -15.57 1.23 -0.62
C PRO A 120 -16.39 2.39 -0.04
N LEU A 121 -15.69 3.42 0.44
CA LEU A 121 -16.30 4.68 0.85
C LEU A 121 -16.87 5.42 -0.38
N LYS A 122 -18.02 6.07 -0.22
CA LYS A 122 -18.68 6.86 -1.27
C LYS A 122 -17.83 8.06 -1.70
N LYS A 123 -17.26 8.75 -0.71
CA LYS A 123 -16.33 9.86 -0.88
C LYS A 123 -14.90 9.31 -0.89
N GLN A 124 -14.26 9.39 -2.05
CA GLN A 124 -12.88 9.00 -2.22
C GLN A 124 -12.04 10.26 -2.35
N THR A 125 -11.04 10.41 -1.49
CA THR A 125 -9.95 11.35 -1.73
C THR A 125 -8.97 10.62 -2.63
N LEU A 126 -9.17 10.69 -3.94
CA LEU A 126 -8.20 10.16 -4.89
C LEU A 126 -6.94 11.02 -4.77
N THR A 127 -5.95 10.54 -4.01
CA THR A 127 -4.61 11.11 -4.04
C THR A 127 -4.02 10.83 -5.42
N HIS A 128 -4.23 11.74 -6.36
CA HIS A 128 -3.32 11.88 -7.49
C HIS A 128 -1.99 12.30 -6.87
N LYS A 129 -1.01 11.38 -6.84
CA LYS A 129 0.39 11.82 -6.73
C LYS A 129 0.65 12.67 -7.97
N GLN A 130 0.69 13.98 -7.78
CA GLN A 130 1.40 14.89 -8.68
C GLN A 130 2.89 14.53 -8.67
#